data_AF-A0A535ABG3-F1
#
_entry.id   AF-A0A535ABG3-F1
#
_cell.length_a   1.000
_cell.length_b   1.000
_cell.length_c   1.000
_cell.angle_alpha   90.00
_cell.angle_beta   90.00
_cell.angle_gamma   90.00
#
_symmetry.space_group_name_H-M   'P 1'
#
loop_
_entity.id
_entity.type
_entity.pdbx_description
1 polymer ?
#
loop_
_entity_poly.entity_id
_entity_poly.type
_entity_poly.pdbx_seq_one_letter_code
_entity_poly.pdbx_strand_id
1 'polypeptide(L)'
;MAADAVLLIAFGGPTRREDVMPFLENVVRGRGVPRERLTEVARHYDAIGGRSPLNAITFAQADALRVALANGGTALPVYVGMRNWQPYIAEALGRLADDGRREAVGVILAPHSTEASRARYTDAVAHAGAQLATRAPAIRWVGEWHAHPLFIAAAAERTTAAIGGMDAARRAAAALVFTAHSVPRAMAAGSPYEAQITASAAAVANRLGHRTWQVAYQSRSGSPGAAWLEPDVNDALRALAAAGTRDAVVVPIGFVADHVEVLYDLDVEAAATARAAGLGFVRVPTVNDHPLFVRMLAELVREAAR
;
A
#
# COMPACT_ATOMS: atom_id res chain seq x y z
N MET A 1 25.84 -4.61 -15.74
CA MET A 1 26.04 -3.17 -16.03
C MET A 1 25.41 -2.37 -14.88
N ALA A 2 25.79 -1.11 -14.68
CA ALA A 2 25.12 -0.26 -13.68
C ALA A 2 23.68 0.03 -14.12
N ALA A 3 22.77 0.19 -13.17
CA ALA A 3 21.39 0.55 -13.50
C ALA A 3 21.31 1.95 -14.12
N ASP A 4 20.49 2.11 -15.16
CA ASP A 4 20.30 3.33 -15.94
C ASP A 4 18.88 3.91 -15.84
N ALA A 5 18.00 3.27 -15.06
CA ALA A 5 16.66 3.76 -14.75
C ALA A 5 16.10 3.16 -13.44
N VAL A 6 14.95 3.68 -13.00
CA VAL A 6 14.12 3.12 -11.92
C VAL A 6 12.72 2.82 -12.45
N LEU A 7 12.16 1.68 -12.06
CA LEU A 7 10.77 1.30 -12.30
C LEU A 7 10.05 1.15 -10.95
N LEU A 8 9.19 2.12 -10.60
CA LEU A 8 8.26 2.01 -9.48
C LEU A 8 7.03 1.22 -9.91
N ILE A 9 6.65 0.24 -9.11
CA ILE A 9 5.57 -0.71 -9.42
C ILE A 9 4.51 -0.64 -8.34
N ALA A 10 3.27 -0.37 -8.75
CA ALA A 10 2.13 -0.30 -7.84
C ALA A 10 0.86 -0.91 -8.44
N PHE A 11 -0.22 -0.92 -7.65
CA PHE A 11 -1.47 -1.58 -8.03
C PHE A 11 -2.17 -0.89 -9.20
N GLY A 12 -2.16 0.45 -9.21
CA GLY A 12 -2.98 1.28 -10.10
C GLY A 12 -4.44 1.36 -9.65
N GLY A 13 -5.09 2.51 -9.86
CA GLY A 13 -6.51 2.70 -9.59
C GLY A 13 -7.17 3.63 -10.60
N PRO A 14 -8.51 3.62 -10.69
CA PRO A 14 -9.26 4.42 -11.65
C PRO A 14 -9.06 5.91 -11.37
N THR A 15 -8.75 6.69 -12.40
CA THR A 15 -8.38 8.12 -12.25
C THR A 15 -9.55 9.07 -12.41
N ARG A 16 -10.66 8.58 -12.96
CA ARG A 16 -11.92 9.30 -13.17
C ARG A 16 -13.10 8.39 -12.83
N ARG A 17 -14.29 8.97 -12.72
CA ARG A 17 -15.50 8.19 -12.38
C ARG A 17 -15.84 7.17 -13.46
N GLU A 18 -15.73 7.57 -14.72
CA GLU A 18 -15.93 6.70 -15.87
C GLU A 18 -14.94 5.53 -15.94
N ASP A 19 -13.78 5.65 -15.28
CA ASP A 19 -12.75 4.60 -15.24
C ASP A 19 -13.09 3.46 -14.28
N VAL A 20 -13.97 3.68 -13.30
CA VAL A 20 -14.17 2.77 -12.17
C VAL A 20 -14.64 1.39 -12.63
N MET A 21 -15.71 1.32 -13.42
CA MET A 21 -16.23 0.03 -13.89
C MET A 21 -15.24 -0.71 -14.81
N PRO A 22 -14.65 -0.06 -15.84
CA PRO A 22 -13.59 -0.69 -16.65
C PRO A 22 -12.40 -1.19 -15.82
N PHE A 23 -11.98 -0.43 -14.80
CA PHE A 23 -10.92 -0.85 -13.88
C PHE A 23 -11.30 -2.12 -13.10
N LEU A 24 -12.50 -2.13 -12.50
CA LEU A 24 -12.97 -3.28 -11.73
C LEU A 24 -13.09 -4.53 -12.59
N GLU A 25 -13.66 -4.41 -13.80
CA GLU A 25 -13.73 -5.48 -14.79
C GLU A 25 -12.34 -6.02 -15.17
N ASN A 26 -11.34 -5.14 -15.28
CA ASN A 26 -9.96 -5.54 -15.52
C ASN A 26 -9.35 -6.32 -14.34
N VAL A 27 -9.54 -5.83 -13.10
CA VAL A 27 -9.01 -6.46 -11.88
C VAL A 27 -9.53 -7.89 -11.70
N VAL A 28 -10.80 -8.13 -12.03
CA VAL A 28 -11.44 -9.45 -11.87
C VAL A 28 -11.42 -10.30 -13.14
N ARG A 29 -10.72 -9.87 -14.20
CA ARG A 29 -10.70 -10.56 -15.49
C ARG A 29 -10.38 -12.04 -15.33
N GLY A 30 -11.22 -12.90 -15.90
CA GLY A 30 -11.07 -14.36 -15.83
C GLY A 30 -11.44 -15.01 -14.49
N ARG A 31 -11.96 -14.26 -13.51
CA ARG A 31 -12.35 -14.78 -12.18
C ARG A 31 -13.84 -15.06 -12.01
N GLY A 32 -14.66 -14.76 -13.03
CA GLY A 32 -16.10 -15.02 -13.00
C GLY A 32 -16.88 -14.23 -11.92
N VAL A 33 -16.38 -13.06 -11.51
CA VAL A 33 -17.05 -12.22 -10.52
C VAL A 33 -18.30 -11.57 -11.14
N PRO A 34 -19.50 -11.71 -10.55
CA PRO A 34 -20.72 -11.12 -11.08
C PRO A 34 -20.65 -9.58 -11.16
N ARG A 35 -21.30 -9.00 -12.17
CA ARG A 35 -21.31 -7.54 -12.39
C ARG A 35 -21.93 -6.79 -11.21
N GLU A 36 -22.88 -7.39 -10.53
CA GLU A 36 -23.56 -6.85 -9.35
C GLU A 36 -22.57 -6.60 -8.21
N ARG A 37 -21.62 -7.52 -8.01
CA ARG A 37 -20.52 -7.36 -7.03
C ARG A 37 -19.58 -6.23 -7.41
N LEU A 38 -19.30 -6.05 -8.71
CA LEU A 38 -18.50 -4.91 -9.17
C LEU A 38 -19.23 -3.58 -8.97
N THR A 39 -20.56 -3.58 -9.15
CA THR A 39 -21.40 -2.40 -8.96
C THR A 39 -21.45 -1.99 -7.49
N GLU A 40 -21.46 -2.96 -6.57
CA GLU A 40 -21.32 -2.74 -5.13
C GLU A 40 -19.99 -2.05 -4.81
N VAL A 41 -18.87 -2.58 -5.29
CA VAL A 41 -17.54 -1.95 -5.09
C VAL A 41 -17.43 -0.58 -5.77
N ALA A 42 -18.08 -0.37 -6.92
CA ALA A 42 -18.10 0.93 -7.58
C ALA A 42 -18.73 2.03 -6.71
N ARG A 43 -19.71 1.69 -5.86
CA ARG A 43 -20.30 2.65 -4.90
C ARG A 43 -19.29 3.11 -3.85
N HIS A 44 -18.29 2.27 -3.52
CA HIS A 44 -17.22 2.66 -2.60
C HIS A 44 -16.39 3.81 -3.19
N TYR A 45 -16.12 3.74 -4.50
CA TYR A 45 -15.46 4.83 -5.22
C TYR A 45 -16.32 6.10 -5.23
N ASP A 46 -17.63 6.00 -5.44
CA ASP A 46 -18.51 7.17 -5.41
C ASP A 46 -18.50 7.88 -4.06
N ALA A 47 -18.47 7.12 -2.95
CA ALA A 47 -18.40 7.67 -1.60
C ALA A 47 -17.10 8.45 -1.33
N ILE A 48 -16.02 8.19 -2.07
CA ILE A 48 -14.72 8.86 -1.92
C ILE A 48 -14.41 9.86 -3.05
N GLY A 49 -15.43 10.27 -3.81
CA GLY A 49 -15.29 11.29 -4.87
C GLY A 49 -15.08 10.73 -6.28
N GLY A 50 -15.40 9.46 -6.50
CA GLY A 50 -15.50 8.81 -7.82
C GLY A 50 -14.17 8.43 -8.45
N ARG A 51 -13.04 8.45 -7.73
CA ARG A 51 -11.72 8.05 -8.27
C ARG A 51 -10.76 7.61 -7.17
N SER A 52 -9.69 6.92 -7.54
CA SER A 52 -8.58 6.58 -6.65
C SER A 52 -7.51 7.67 -6.63
N PRO A 53 -7.03 8.13 -5.45
CA PRO A 53 -5.85 9.00 -5.37
C PRO A 53 -4.52 8.25 -5.53
N LEU A 54 -4.53 6.91 -5.56
CA LEU A 54 -3.33 6.06 -5.62
C LEU A 54 -2.35 6.50 -6.71
N ASN A 55 -2.85 6.72 -7.93
CA ASN A 55 -2.00 7.09 -9.07
C ASN A 55 -1.32 8.45 -8.84
N ALA A 56 -2.08 9.47 -8.40
CA ALA A 56 -1.53 10.79 -8.13
C ALA A 56 -0.44 10.74 -7.05
N ILE A 57 -0.68 9.98 -5.98
CA ILE A 57 0.30 9.77 -4.90
C ILE A 57 1.54 9.04 -5.42
N THR A 58 1.36 7.99 -6.23
CA THR A 58 2.49 7.24 -6.79
C THR A 58 3.33 8.12 -7.72
N PHE A 59 2.71 8.98 -8.52
CA PHE A 59 3.45 9.95 -9.34
C PHE A 59 4.18 10.99 -8.50
N ALA A 60 3.58 11.48 -7.41
CA ALA A 60 4.26 12.36 -6.47
C ALA A 60 5.48 11.69 -5.81
N GLN A 61 5.34 10.42 -5.41
CA GLN A 61 6.46 9.60 -4.92
C GLN A 61 7.56 9.45 -5.99
N ALA A 62 7.19 9.19 -7.25
CA ALA A 62 8.14 9.07 -8.36
C ALA A 62 8.91 10.36 -8.63
N ASP A 63 8.22 11.49 -8.65
CA ASP A 63 8.83 12.80 -8.86
C ASP A 63 9.74 13.20 -7.70
N ALA A 64 9.30 12.98 -6.47
CA ALA A 64 10.11 13.24 -5.29
C ALA A 64 11.35 12.32 -5.25
N LEU A 65 11.21 11.05 -5.64
CA LEU A 65 12.32 10.11 -5.76
C LEU A 65 13.33 10.58 -6.84
N ARG A 66 12.85 11.00 -8.00
CA ARG A 66 13.71 11.52 -9.09
C ARG A 66 14.54 12.71 -8.60
N VAL A 67 13.91 13.66 -7.88
CA VAL A 67 14.61 14.81 -7.28
C VAL A 67 15.62 14.34 -6.22
N ALA A 68 15.24 13.44 -5.33
CA ALA A 68 16.12 12.91 -4.29
C ALA A 68 17.35 12.18 -4.86
N LEU A 69 17.17 11.42 -5.95
CA LEU A 69 18.23 10.72 -6.66
C LEU A 69 19.20 11.70 -7.33
N ALA A 70 18.68 12.72 -8.02
CA ALA A 70 19.50 13.78 -8.63
C ALA A 70 20.34 14.53 -7.59
N ASN A 71 19.73 14.93 -6.48
CA ASN A 71 20.42 15.63 -5.39
C ASN A 71 21.51 14.79 -4.71
N GLY A 72 21.40 13.46 -4.75
CA GLY A 72 22.42 12.55 -4.21
C GLY A 72 23.42 12.05 -5.25
N GLY A 73 23.51 12.67 -6.43
CA GLY A 73 24.51 12.35 -7.45
C GLY A 73 24.23 11.07 -8.26
N THR A 74 23.01 10.52 -8.19
CA THR A 74 22.60 9.31 -8.92
C THR A 74 21.37 9.63 -9.77
N ALA A 75 21.48 10.61 -10.68
CA ALA A 75 20.36 11.07 -11.49
C ALA A 75 19.86 9.99 -12.47
N LEU A 76 18.92 9.16 -12.00
CA LEU A 76 18.25 8.14 -12.80
C LEU A 76 16.83 8.60 -13.17
N PRO A 77 16.38 8.38 -14.42
CA PRO A 77 14.98 8.57 -14.77
C PRO A 77 14.10 7.57 -14.01
N VAL A 78 12.92 8.02 -13.57
CA VAL A 78 11.97 7.21 -12.80
C VAL A 78 10.72 6.98 -13.64
N TYR A 79 10.39 5.72 -13.86
CA TYR A 79 9.20 5.26 -14.58
C TYR A 79 8.24 4.64 -13.57
N VAL A 80 6.93 4.70 -13.88
CA VAL A 80 5.89 4.09 -13.07
C VAL A 80 5.15 3.07 -13.92
N GLY A 81 5.03 1.84 -13.42
CA GLY A 81 4.29 0.75 -14.03
C GLY A 81 3.25 0.19 -13.07
N MET A 82 1.98 0.30 -13.44
CA MET A 82 0.86 -0.16 -12.64
C MET A 82 0.39 -1.54 -13.11
N ARG A 83 -0.05 -2.38 -12.17
CA ARG A 83 -0.52 -3.74 -12.52
C ARG A 83 -1.92 -3.74 -13.13
N ASN A 84 -2.83 -2.89 -12.64
CA ASN A 84 -4.26 -2.99 -12.96
C ASN A 84 -4.86 -1.73 -13.59
N TRP A 85 -4.12 -0.64 -13.72
CA TRP A 85 -4.56 0.57 -14.42
C TRP A 85 -3.41 1.26 -15.14
N GLN A 86 -3.65 2.34 -15.89
CA GLN A 86 -2.59 3.02 -16.65
C GLN A 86 -1.71 3.94 -15.77
N PRO A 87 -0.43 4.16 -16.13
CA PRO A 87 0.33 3.44 -17.15
C PRO A 87 0.63 2.02 -16.71
N TYR A 88 0.33 1.03 -17.55
CA TYR A 88 0.54 -0.38 -17.22
C TYR A 88 2.03 -0.72 -17.17
N ILE A 89 2.40 -1.77 -16.41
CA ILE A 89 3.76 -2.32 -16.38
C ILE A 89 4.32 -2.56 -17.80
N ALA A 90 3.51 -3.10 -18.71
CA ALA A 90 3.91 -3.33 -20.09
C ALA A 90 4.23 -2.03 -20.85
N GLU A 91 3.43 -0.98 -20.64
CA GLU A 91 3.66 0.34 -21.23
C GLU A 91 4.94 0.99 -20.65
N ALA A 92 5.17 0.84 -19.35
CA ALA A 92 6.36 1.37 -18.69
C ALA A 92 7.65 0.67 -19.18
N LEU A 93 7.63 -0.66 -19.31
CA LEU A 93 8.76 -1.42 -19.87
C LEU A 93 8.98 -1.10 -21.35
N GLY A 94 7.91 -0.90 -22.13
CA GLY A 94 8.01 -0.45 -23.52
C GLY A 94 8.73 0.89 -23.63
N ARG A 95 8.31 1.88 -22.81
CA ARG A 95 8.98 3.20 -22.76
C ARG A 95 10.44 3.11 -22.31
N LEU A 96 10.75 2.29 -21.30
CA LEU A 96 12.14 2.04 -20.90
C LEU A 96 12.97 1.52 -22.09
N ALA A 97 12.43 0.57 -22.84
CA ALA A 97 13.11 0.01 -24.01
C ALA A 97 13.26 1.03 -25.16
N ASP A 98 12.21 1.81 -25.44
CA ASP A 98 12.20 2.88 -26.45
C ASP A 98 13.21 3.98 -26.12
N ASP A 99 13.36 4.33 -24.83
CA ASP A 99 14.33 5.31 -24.32
C ASP A 99 15.77 4.74 -24.25
N GLY A 100 15.99 3.51 -24.73
CA GLY A 100 17.30 2.87 -24.79
C GLY A 100 17.81 2.34 -23.44
N ARG A 101 16.97 2.27 -22.40
CA ARG A 101 17.35 1.76 -21.08
C ARG A 101 17.57 0.24 -21.14
N ARG A 102 18.57 -0.26 -20.41
CA ARG A 102 18.96 -1.67 -20.43
C ARG A 102 18.89 -2.34 -19.07
N GLU A 103 19.01 -1.57 -17.99
CA GLU A 103 19.09 -2.10 -16.61
C GLU A 103 18.32 -1.17 -15.67
N ALA A 104 17.15 -1.57 -15.21
CA ALA A 104 16.33 -0.75 -14.30
C ALA A 104 16.31 -1.33 -12.88
N VAL A 105 16.37 -0.46 -11.87
CA VAL A 105 16.05 -0.85 -10.50
C VAL A 105 14.54 -0.95 -10.36
N GLY A 106 14.03 -2.14 -10.05
CA GLY A 106 12.61 -2.40 -9.80
C GLY A 106 12.26 -2.24 -8.32
N VAL A 107 11.29 -1.38 -8.02
CA VAL A 107 10.78 -1.16 -6.65
C VAL A 107 9.28 -1.42 -6.62
N ILE A 108 8.88 -2.46 -5.88
CA ILE A 108 7.46 -2.75 -5.63
C ILE A 108 7.01 -1.95 -4.42
N LEU A 109 5.98 -1.11 -4.58
CA LEU A 109 5.42 -0.24 -3.54
C LEU A 109 4.42 -0.97 -2.62
N ALA A 110 4.59 -2.28 -2.46
CA ALA A 110 3.91 -3.09 -1.47
C ALA A 110 4.94 -3.55 -0.42
N PRO A 111 4.84 -3.08 0.84
CA PRO A 111 5.86 -3.35 1.87
C PRO A 111 5.97 -4.83 2.23
N HIS A 112 4.84 -5.52 2.30
CA HIS A 112 4.74 -6.87 2.85
C HIS A 112 4.57 -7.91 1.74
N SER A 113 5.43 -8.94 1.76
CA SER A 113 5.55 -9.98 0.76
C SER A 113 4.48 -11.08 0.94
N THR A 114 3.68 -11.30 -0.10
CA THR A 114 2.78 -12.43 -0.27
C THR A 114 2.56 -12.69 -1.77
N GLU A 115 1.83 -13.75 -2.13
CA GLU A 115 1.51 -14.04 -3.54
C GLU A 115 0.78 -12.84 -4.19
N ALA A 116 -0.21 -12.29 -3.49
CA ALA A 116 -1.00 -11.15 -3.96
C ALA A 116 -0.20 -9.84 -4.14
N SER A 117 0.97 -9.72 -3.52
CA SER A 117 1.89 -8.59 -3.67
C SER A 117 3.09 -8.99 -4.53
N ARG A 118 4.23 -9.31 -3.91
CA ARG A 118 5.54 -9.45 -4.57
C ARG A 118 5.48 -10.40 -5.77
N ALA A 119 4.94 -11.61 -5.63
CA ALA A 119 4.94 -12.60 -6.69
C ALA A 119 4.17 -12.13 -7.94
N ARG A 120 2.91 -11.67 -7.77
CA ARG A 120 2.10 -11.21 -8.90
C ARG A 120 2.66 -9.96 -9.59
N TYR A 121 3.40 -9.10 -8.89
CA TYR A 121 4.08 -7.97 -9.52
C TYR A 121 5.32 -8.40 -10.30
N THR A 122 6.15 -9.29 -9.75
CA THR A 122 7.32 -9.83 -10.46
C THR A 122 6.90 -10.63 -11.69
N ASP A 123 5.82 -11.43 -11.59
CA ASP A 123 5.26 -12.20 -12.71
C ASP A 123 4.73 -11.27 -13.81
N ALA A 124 4.05 -10.18 -13.43
CA ALA A 124 3.56 -9.19 -14.40
C ALA A 124 4.71 -8.51 -15.15
N VAL A 125 5.80 -8.18 -14.46
CA VAL A 125 7.02 -7.63 -15.08
C VAL A 125 7.69 -8.66 -15.99
N ALA A 126 7.83 -9.91 -15.55
CA ALA A 126 8.42 -10.98 -16.36
C ALA A 126 7.60 -11.26 -17.62
N HIS A 127 6.27 -11.36 -17.49
CA HIS A 127 5.36 -11.56 -18.61
C HIS A 127 5.44 -10.42 -19.63
N ALA A 128 5.41 -9.17 -19.16
CA ALA A 128 5.53 -8.00 -20.03
C ALA A 128 6.92 -7.91 -20.69
N GLY A 129 7.99 -8.25 -19.95
CA GLY A 129 9.34 -8.32 -20.51
C GLY A 129 9.46 -9.37 -21.62
N ALA A 130 8.84 -10.54 -21.47
CA ALA A 130 8.83 -11.56 -22.52
C ALA A 130 8.22 -11.06 -23.84
N GLN A 131 7.23 -10.17 -23.79
CA GLN A 131 6.63 -9.56 -24.99
C GLN A 131 7.58 -8.60 -25.72
N LEU A 132 8.59 -8.05 -25.03
CA LEU A 132 9.60 -7.16 -25.62
C LEU A 132 10.81 -7.93 -26.17
N ALA A 133 10.90 -9.24 -25.92
CA ALA A 133 12.02 -10.10 -26.32
C ALA A 133 13.38 -9.48 -25.95
N THR A 134 14.31 -9.36 -26.90
CA THR A 134 15.66 -8.82 -26.68
C THR A 134 15.70 -7.34 -26.34
N ARG A 135 14.56 -6.62 -26.44
CA ARG A 135 14.44 -5.21 -26.08
C ARG A 135 14.14 -4.99 -24.60
N ALA A 136 13.76 -6.04 -23.86
CA ALA A 136 13.37 -5.91 -22.47
C ALA A 136 14.56 -5.44 -21.61
N PRO A 137 14.40 -4.38 -20.78
CA PRO A 137 15.42 -4.03 -19.80
C PRO A 137 15.52 -5.13 -18.73
N ALA A 138 16.74 -5.44 -18.30
CA ALA A 138 16.96 -6.28 -17.13
C ALA A 138 16.48 -5.53 -15.88
N ILE A 139 15.77 -6.22 -14.98
CA ILE A 139 15.24 -5.63 -13.75
C ILE A 139 16.03 -6.14 -12.56
N ARG A 140 16.64 -5.21 -11.83
CA ARG A 140 17.30 -5.48 -10.56
C ARG A 140 16.38 -5.09 -9.41
N TRP A 141 15.95 -6.09 -8.65
CA TRP A 141 14.96 -5.88 -7.61
C TRP A 141 15.57 -5.33 -6.33
N VAL A 142 14.91 -4.34 -5.76
CA VAL A 142 15.11 -3.99 -4.35
C VAL A 142 14.67 -5.17 -3.45
N GLY A 143 15.39 -5.34 -2.35
CA GLY A 143 15.10 -6.32 -1.30
C GLY A 143 13.79 -6.03 -0.56
N GLU A 144 13.59 -6.72 0.55
CA GLU A 144 12.45 -6.44 1.44
C GLU A 144 12.73 -5.21 2.30
N TRP A 145 11.73 -4.33 2.45
CA TRP A 145 11.91 -3.04 3.13
C TRP A 145 10.81 -2.73 4.17
N HIS A 146 9.92 -3.69 4.47
CA HIS A 146 8.80 -3.54 5.42
C HIS A 146 9.21 -2.97 6.80
N ALA A 147 10.40 -3.32 7.29
CA ALA A 147 10.92 -2.86 8.58
C ALA A 147 12.02 -1.80 8.45
N HIS A 148 12.20 -1.20 7.27
CA HIS A 148 13.25 -0.21 7.05
C HIS A 148 13.07 0.99 8.00
N PRO A 149 14.12 1.45 8.72
CA PRO A 149 13.99 2.47 9.76
C PRO A 149 13.31 3.76 9.29
N LEU A 150 13.52 4.16 8.04
CA LEU A 150 12.90 5.36 7.46
C LEU A 150 11.40 5.20 7.13
N PHE A 151 10.95 4.00 6.76
CA PHE A 151 9.52 3.73 6.59
C PHE A 151 8.81 3.73 7.95
N ILE A 152 9.41 3.07 8.95
CA ILE A 152 8.91 3.08 10.33
C ILE A 152 8.86 4.51 10.89
N ALA A 153 9.89 5.33 10.61
CA ALA A 153 9.91 6.72 11.02
C ALA A 153 8.83 7.56 10.31
N ALA A 154 8.63 7.37 9.01
CA ALA A 154 7.56 8.05 8.25
C ALA A 154 6.17 7.71 8.82
N ALA A 155 5.91 6.42 9.08
CA ALA A 155 4.65 5.98 9.66
C ALA A 155 4.45 6.57 11.07
N ALA A 156 5.48 6.56 11.92
CA ALA A 156 5.41 7.18 13.25
C ALA A 156 5.20 8.70 13.20
N GLU A 157 5.80 9.42 12.26
CA GLU A 157 5.57 10.86 12.09
C GLU A 157 4.14 11.16 11.60
N ARG A 158 3.60 10.36 10.66
CA ARG A 158 2.18 10.44 10.28
C ARG A 158 1.27 10.19 11.47
N THR A 159 1.53 9.15 12.27
CA THR A 159 0.74 8.85 13.47
C THR A 159 0.81 9.98 14.48
N THR A 160 2.02 10.48 14.78
CA THR A 160 2.23 11.59 15.73
C THR A 160 1.47 12.85 15.31
N ALA A 161 1.52 13.20 14.02
CA ALA A 161 0.78 14.34 13.48
C ALA A 161 -0.74 14.15 13.62
N ALA A 162 -1.26 12.97 13.30
CA ALA A 162 -2.69 12.68 13.35
C ALA A 162 -3.28 12.74 14.77
N ILE A 163 -2.50 12.34 15.79
CA ILE A 163 -2.93 12.36 17.20
C ILE A 163 -2.44 13.61 17.96
N GLY A 164 -1.81 14.57 17.27
CA GLY A 164 -1.20 15.74 17.88
C GLY A 164 -2.20 16.65 18.62
N GLY A 165 -3.45 16.68 18.14
CA GLY A 165 -4.55 17.44 18.77
C GLY A 165 -5.29 16.71 19.89
N MET A 166 -4.96 15.46 20.19
CA MET A 166 -5.57 14.74 21.31
C MET A 166 -5.01 15.22 22.65
N ASP A 167 -5.85 15.19 23.68
CA ASP A 167 -5.40 15.33 25.07
C ASP A 167 -4.28 14.32 25.38
N ALA A 168 -3.27 14.72 26.16
CA ALA A 168 -2.07 13.92 26.36
C ALA A 168 -2.37 12.58 27.06
N ALA A 169 -3.28 12.56 28.03
CA ALA A 169 -3.65 11.34 28.74
C ALA A 169 -4.47 10.41 27.82
N ARG A 170 -5.41 10.96 27.04
CA ARG A 170 -6.15 10.18 26.02
C ARG A 170 -5.23 9.61 24.96
N ARG A 171 -4.29 10.40 24.46
CA ARG A 171 -3.30 9.99 23.46
C ARG A 171 -2.42 8.84 23.94
N ALA A 172 -1.99 8.89 25.20
CA ALA A 172 -1.18 7.83 25.81
C ALA A 172 -1.98 6.55 26.06
N ALA A 173 -3.30 6.67 26.34
CA ALA A 173 -4.19 5.55 26.59
C ALA A 173 -4.84 4.96 25.33
N ALA A 174 -4.74 5.63 24.19
CA ALA A 174 -5.35 5.19 22.93
C ALA A 174 -4.73 3.87 22.44
N ALA A 175 -5.56 2.97 21.92
CA ALA A 175 -5.11 1.74 21.30
C ALA A 175 -4.70 2.01 19.84
N LEU A 176 -3.51 1.56 19.43
CA LEU A 176 -3.14 1.59 18.02
C LEU A 176 -3.69 0.35 17.32
N VAL A 177 -4.43 0.54 16.24
CA VAL A 177 -4.96 -0.55 15.39
C VAL A 177 -4.26 -0.46 14.04
N PHE A 178 -3.27 -1.31 13.83
CA PHE A 178 -2.53 -1.36 12.57
C PHE A 178 -3.31 -2.18 11.55
N THR A 179 -3.63 -1.60 10.39
CA THR A 179 -4.43 -2.27 9.36
C THR A 179 -3.63 -2.67 8.12
N ALA A 180 -4.01 -3.81 7.55
CA ALA A 180 -3.51 -4.31 6.27
C ALA A 180 -4.64 -5.04 5.51
N HIS A 181 -4.48 -5.24 4.21
CA HIS A 181 -5.44 -6.04 3.43
C HIS A 181 -5.46 -7.49 3.95
N SER A 182 -6.65 -8.03 4.19
CA SER A 182 -6.81 -9.45 4.54
C SER A 182 -6.48 -10.32 3.33
N VAL A 183 -5.84 -11.46 3.51
CA VAL A 183 -5.63 -12.44 2.42
C VAL A 183 -6.17 -13.81 2.86
N PRO A 184 -6.43 -14.76 1.94
CA PRO A 184 -6.77 -16.12 2.33
C PRO A 184 -5.70 -16.71 3.26
N ARG A 185 -6.10 -17.39 4.35
CA ARG A 185 -5.16 -17.92 5.35
C ARG A 185 -4.11 -18.86 4.74
N ALA A 186 -4.48 -19.64 3.73
CA ALA A 186 -3.54 -20.49 3.02
C ALA A 186 -2.44 -19.70 2.28
N MET A 187 -2.80 -18.54 1.71
CA MET A 187 -1.83 -17.63 1.07
C MET A 187 -0.92 -16.98 2.11
N ALA A 188 -1.49 -16.55 3.24
CA ALA A 188 -0.72 -16.00 4.36
C ALA A 188 0.30 -17.02 4.89
N ALA A 189 -0.15 -18.25 5.19
CA ALA A 189 0.68 -19.33 5.71
C ALA A 189 1.84 -19.74 4.78
N GLY A 190 1.68 -19.55 3.47
CA GLY A 190 2.73 -19.78 2.47
C GLY A 190 3.71 -18.62 2.27
N SER A 191 3.64 -17.56 3.10
CA SER A 191 4.40 -16.33 2.90
C SER A 191 4.79 -15.65 4.22
N PRO A 192 5.75 -14.70 4.23
CA PRO A 192 6.12 -13.98 5.46
C PRO A 192 5.14 -12.85 5.83
N TYR A 193 3.98 -12.73 5.15
CA TYR A 193 3.09 -11.57 5.20
C TYR A 193 2.70 -11.13 6.62
N GLU A 194 2.14 -12.05 7.43
CA GLU A 194 1.68 -11.74 8.78
C GLU A 194 2.84 -11.35 9.70
N ALA A 195 3.97 -12.05 9.59
CA ALA A 195 5.18 -11.76 10.35
C ALA A 195 5.74 -10.37 10.01
N GLN A 196 5.77 -10.00 8.73
CA GLN A 196 6.26 -8.70 8.29
C GLN A 196 5.33 -7.54 8.70
N ILE A 197 4.01 -7.73 8.63
CA ILE A 197 3.04 -6.72 9.12
C ILE A 197 3.23 -6.53 10.63
N THR A 198 3.28 -7.62 11.38
CA THR A 198 3.47 -7.59 12.83
C THR A 198 4.79 -6.92 13.21
N ALA A 199 5.88 -7.23 12.50
CA ALA A 199 7.18 -6.59 12.71
C ALA A 199 7.14 -5.07 12.44
N SER A 200 6.46 -4.66 11.35
CA SER A 200 6.30 -3.24 11.01
C SER A 200 5.46 -2.50 12.06
N ALA A 201 4.33 -3.08 12.46
CA ALA A 201 3.43 -2.56 13.49
C ALA A 201 4.15 -2.41 14.83
N ALA A 202 4.85 -3.46 15.28
CA ALA A 202 5.63 -3.45 16.52
C ALA A 202 6.72 -2.38 16.48
N ALA A 203 7.44 -2.22 15.36
CA ALA A 203 8.48 -1.21 15.23
C ALA A 203 7.92 0.22 15.31
N VAL A 204 6.76 0.49 14.69
CA VAL A 204 6.09 1.80 14.80
C VAL A 204 5.59 2.03 16.23
N ALA A 205 4.92 1.05 16.84
CA ALA A 205 4.41 1.15 18.21
C ALA A 205 5.54 1.40 19.23
N ASN A 206 6.64 0.66 19.11
CA ASN A 206 7.83 0.84 19.94
C ASN A 206 8.43 2.24 19.78
N ARG A 207 8.52 2.74 18.53
CA ARG A 207 9.03 4.09 18.26
C ARG A 207 8.15 5.19 18.87
N LEU A 208 6.84 4.98 18.92
CA LEU A 208 5.88 5.92 19.52
C LEU A 208 5.77 5.78 21.05
N GLY A 209 6.27 4.68 21.62
CA GLY A 209 6.10 4.36 23.04
C GLY A 209 4.71 3.84 23.41
N HIS A 210 3.91 3.40 22.43
CA HIS A 210 2.57 2.84 22.65
C HIS A 210 2.65 1.35 22.94
N ARG A 211 2.15 0.94 24.12
CA ARG A 211 2.13 -0.47 24.54
C ARG A 211 0.88 -1.22 24.10
N THR A 212 -0.25 -0.53 23.99
CA THR A 212 -1.53 -1.12 23.59
C THR A 212 -1.69 -1.00 22.08
N TRP A 213 -1.44 -2.09 21.37
CA TRP A 213 -1.64 -2.15 19.94
C TRP A 213 -2.04 -3.55 19.48
N GLN A 214 -2.67 -3.62 18.31
CA GLN A 214 -3.00 -4.87 17.64
C GLN A 214 -2.96 -4.69 16.12
N VAL A 215 -2.84 -5.80 15.40
CA VAL A 215 -3.06 -5.86 13.95
C VAL A 215 -4.52 -6.25 13.70
N ALA A 216 -5.16 -5.60 12.75
CA ALA A 216 -6.44 -5.99 12.19
C ALA A 216 -6.38 -5.95 10.65
N TYR A 217 -7.31 -6.62 10.01
CA TYR A 217 -7.33 -6.74 8.56
C TYR A 217 -8.60 -6.11 7.97
N GLN A 218 -8.55 -5.74 6.70
CA GLN A 218 -9.65 -5.10 5.97
C GLN A 218 -9.80 -5.69 4.57
N SER A 219 -10.82 -5.26 3.83
CA SER A 219 -10.97 -5.54 2.39
C SER A 219 -11.11 -7.04 2.03
N ARG A 220 -11.74 -7.84 2.91
CA ARG A 220 -12.04 -9.26 2.62
C ARG A 220 -12.97 -9.36 1.41
N SER A 221 -12.47 -9.91 0.30
CA SER A 221 -13.17 -9.95 -1.00
C SER A 221 -13.51 -11.37 -1.50
N GLY A 222 -13.22 -12.41 -0.72
CA GLY A 222 -13.45 -13.81 -1.07
C GLY A 222 -14.88 -14.31 -0.83
N SER A 223 -15.16 -15.53 -1.29
CA SER A 223 -16.43 -16.22 -1.00
C SER A 223 -16.63 -16.41 0.51
N PRO A 224 -17.88 -16.38 1.03
CA PRO A 224 -18.16 -16.45 2.46
C PRO A 224 -17.52 -17.64 3.21
N GLY A 225 -17.25 -18.75 2.50
CA GLY A 225 -16.64 -19.96 3.06
C GLY A 225 -15.10 -20.01 3.05
N ALA A 226 -14.42 -19.08 2.37
CA ALA A 226 -12.96 -19.03 2.41
C ALA A 226 -12.51 -18.47 3.77
N ALA A 227 -11.51 -19.10 4.40
CA ALA A 227 -10.89 -18.58 5.61
C ALA A 227 -9.88 -17.48 5.25
N TRP A 228 -10.08 -16.28 5.79
CA TRP A 228 -9.23 -15.11 5.58
C TRP A 228 -8.54 -14.70 6.90
N LEU A 229 -7.56 -13.82 6.81
CA LEU A 229 -6.91 -13.26 7.98
C LEU A 229 -7.88 -12.40 8.80
N GLU A 230 -7.75 -12.51 10.11
CA GLU A 230 -8.63 -11.94 11.13
C GLU A 230 -7.79 -11.38 12.29
N PRO A 231 -8.32 -10.46 13.11
CA PRO A 231 -9.69 -9.94 13.08
C PRO A 231 -9.94 -8.94 11.94
N ASP A 232 -11.20 -8.80 11.51
CA ASP A 232 -11.62 -7.65 10.70
C ASP A 232 -11.48 -6.36 11.52
N VAL A 233 -11.16 -5.24 10.87
CA VAL A 233 -10.99 -3.95 11.54
C VAL A 233 -12.25 -3.52 12.31
N ASN A 234 -13.44 -3.79 11.79
CA ASN A 234 -14.68 -3.44 12.46
C ASN A 234 -14.91 -4.32 13.71
N ASP A 235 -14.57 -5.61 13.64
CA ASP A 235 -14.63 -6.51 14.79
C ASP A 235 -13.63 -6.10 15.88
N ALA A 236 -12.41 -5.75 15.46
CA ALA A 236 -11.37 -5.25 16.36
C ALA A 236 -11.81 -3.98 17.09
N LEU A 237 -12.45 -3.03 16.39
CA LEU A 237 -12.97 -1.80 17.00
C LEU A 237 -14.13 -2.07 17.97
N ARG A 238 -15.06 -2.96 17.62
CA ARG A 238 -16.15 -3.38 18.53
C ARG A 238 -15.58 -4.03 19.79
N ALA A 239 -14.60 -4.91 19.65
CA ALA A 239 -13.94 -5.57 20.79
C ALA A 239 -13.22 -4.58 21.69
N LEU A 240 -12.51 -3.59 21.13
CA LEU A 240 -11.86 -2.52 21.90
C LEU A 240 -12.87 -1.70 22.71
N ALA A 241 -13.98 -1.31 22.09
CA ALA A 241 -15.05 -0.57 22.76
C ALA A 241 -15.68 -1.39 23.89
N ALA A 242 -15.97 -2.68 23.65
CA ALA A 242 -16.50 -3.60 24.67
C ALA A 242 -15.53 -3.80 25.84
N ALA A 243 -14.21 -3.74 25.58
CA ALA A 243 -13.17 -3.79 26.61
C ALA A 243 -12.95 -2.45 27.34
N GLY A 244 -13.74 -1.41 27.05
CA GLY A 244 -13.64 -0.10 27.70
C GLY A 244 -12.57 0.83 27.15
N THR A 245 -11.99 0.52 25.98
CA THR A 245 -11.06 1.43 25.28
C THR A 245 -11.82 2.69 24.86
N ARG A 246 -11.25 3.86 25.13
CA ARG A 246 -11.89 5.15 24.80
C ARG A 246 -11.57 5.66 23.40
N ASP A 247 -10.37 5.40 22.92
CA ASP A 247 -9.84 5.95 21.68
C ASP A 247 -9.07 4.87 20.91
N ALA A 248 -9.34 4.74 19.61
CA ALA A 248 -8.60 3.93 18.66
C ALA A 248 -7.95 4.81 17.59
N VAL A 249 -6.66 4.58 17.37
CA VAL A 249 -5.86 5.23 16.33
C VAL A 249 -5.56 4.18 15.27
N VAL A 250 -6.22 4.30 14.12
CA VAL A 250 -6.13 3.35 13.02
C VAL A 250 -4.99 3.73 12.08
N VAL A 251 -4.00 2.85 11.94
CA VAL A 251 -2.76 3.08 11.19
C VAL A 251 -2.67 2.11 10.01
N PRO A 252 -2.89 2.55 8.76
CA PRO A 252 -2.88 1.68 7.58
C PRO A 252 -1.46 1.28 7.16
N ILE A 253 -0.79 0.46 7.97
CA ILE A 253 0.61 0.07 7.78
C ILE A 253 0.82 -0.82 6.55
N GLY A 254 -0.20 -1.55 6.12
CA GLY A 254 -0.15 -2.43 4.95
C GLY A 254 -0.03 -1.72 3.60
N PHE A 255 -0.13 -0.38 3.58
CA PHE A 255 -0.18 0.42 2.36
C PHE A 255 0.69 1.66 2.46
N VAL A 256 1.17 2.14 1.30
CA VAL A 256 2.01 3.35 1.21
C VAL A 256 1.34 4.52 0.50
N ALA A 257 0.15 4.31 -0.07
CA ALA A 257 -0.64 5.34 -0.72
C ALA A 257 -2.10 5.17 -0.35
N ASP A 258 -2.77 6.28 -0.05
CA ASP A 258 -4.21 6.27 0.16
C ASP A 258 -4.92 5.85 -1.14
N HIS A 259 -5.95 5.02 -0.99
CA HIS A 259 -6.73 4.44 -2.08
C HIS A 259 -8.07 3.96 -1.53
N VAL A 260 -8.90 3.33 -2.36
CA VAL A 260 -10.29 2.99 -1.98
C VAL A 260 -10.40 2.18 -0.71
N GLU A 261 -9.52 1.21 -0.47
CA GLU A 261 -9.60 0.37 0.73
C GLU A 261 -9.21 1.16 1.98
N VAL A 262 -8.31 2.14 1.88
CA VAL A 262 -8.02 3.03 3.01
C VAL A 262 -9.16 4.02 3.24
N LEU A 263 -9.61 4.70 2.19
CA LEU A 263 -10.57 5.80 2.32
C LEU A 263 -11.99 5.31 2.58
N TYR A 264 -12.42 4.22 1.93
CA TYR A 264 -13.75 3.69 2.16
C TYR A 264 -13.78 2.83 3.43
N ASP A 265 -12.97 1.76 3.49
CA ASP A 265 -13.06 0.81 4.60
C ASP A 265 -12.73 1.48 5.94
N LEU A 266 -11.84 2.48 5.97
CA LEU A 266 -11.47 3.15 7.23
C LEU A 266 -12.24 4.44 7.49
N ASP A 267 -12.32 5.38 6.54
CA ASP A 267 -13.00 6.67 6.80
C ASP A 267 -14.54 6.57 6.75
N VAL A 268 -15.08 5.52 6.11
CA VAL A 268 -16.53 5.29 6.05
C VAL A 268 -16.93 4.16 6.99
N GLU A 269 -16.49 2.92 6.74
CA GLU A 269 -17.00 1.75 7.46
C GLU A 269 -16.46 1.67 8.90
N ALA A 270 -15.14 1.65 9.08
CA ALA A 270 -14.53 1.56 10.39
C ALA A 270 -14.88 2.77 11.26
N ALA A 271 -14.91 3.97 10.68
CA ALA A 271 -15.36 5.17 11.37
C ALA A 271 -16.83 5.09 11.80
N ALA A 272 -17.72 4.52 10.97
CA ALA A 272 -19.11 4.28 11.35
C ALA A 272 -19.23 3.25 12.48
N THR A 273 -18.47 2.16 12.42
CA THR A 273 -18.39 1.16 13.49
C THR A 273 -17.92 1.79 14.80
N ALA A 274 -16.85 2.58 14.78
CA ALA A 274 -16.34 3.24 15.98
C ALA A 274 -17.38 4.21 16.58
N ARG A 275 -18.04 5.02 15.74
CA ARG A 275 -19.13 5.90 16.18
C ARG A 275 -20.28 5.13 16.83
N ALA A 276 -20.74 4.05 16.21
CA ALA A 276 -21.83 3.22 16.73
C ALA A 276 -21.45 2.55 18.07
N ALA A 277 -20.16 2.23 18.27
CA ALA A 277 -19.64 1.66 19.50
C ALA A 277 -19.27 2.69 20.58
N GLY A 278 -19.41 4.00 20.30
CA GLY A 278 -19.00 5.07 21.22
C GLY A 278 -17.48 5.21 21.39
N LEU A 279 -16.70 4.69 20.44
CA LEU A 279 -15.24 4.68 20.45
C LEU A 279 -14.70 5.91 19.72
N GLY A 280 -13.81 6.68 20.36
CA GLY A 280 -13.06 7.74 19.71
C GLY A 280 -12.20 7.18 18.58
N PHE A 281 -12.13 7.88 17.44
CA PHE A 281 -11.54 7.34 16.22
C PHE A 281 -10.65 8.37 15.55
N VAL A 282 -9.40 7.98 15.28
CA VAL A 282 -8.45 8.75 14.45
C VAL A 282 -7.89 7.83 13.37
N ARG A 283 -8.16 8.13 12.10
CA ARG A 283 -7.46 7.49 10.98
C ARG A 283 -6.18 8.25 10.64
N VAL A 284 -5.05 7.54 10.64
CA VAL A 284 -3.73 8.05 10.23
C VAL A 284 -3.57 7.92 8.72
N PRO A 285 -3.06 8.94 7.99
CA PRO A 285 -2.80 8.80 6.56
C PRO A 285 -1.74 7.71 6.33
N THR A 286 -1.79 7.04 5.17
CA THR A 286 -0.61 6.26 4.76
C THR A 286 0.61 7.17 4.61
N VAL A 287 1.79 6.59 4.42
CA VAL A 287 3.01 7.42 4.26
C VAL A 287 2.91 8.36 3.06
N ASN A 288 2.16 8.01 2.01
CA ASN A 288 2.03 8.79 0.79
C ASN A 288 3.43 9.23 0.30
N ASP A 289 3.63 10.50 0.01
CA ASP A 289 4.89 11.12 -0.44
C ASP A 289 5.77 11.64 0.73
N HIS A 290 5.62 11.08 1.93
CA HIS A 290 6.35 11.56 3.11
C HIS A 290 7.87 11.64 2.85
N PRO A 291 8.56 12.74 3.20
CA PRO A 291 9.97 12.92 2.85
C PRO A 291 10.89 11.79 3.31
N LEU A 292 10.64 11.22 4.50
CA LEU A 292 11.40 10.07 5.00
C LEU A 292 11.19 8.80 4.16
N PHE A 293 9.97 8.58 3.65
CA PHE A 293 9.68 7.46 2.77
C PHE A 293 10.36 7.65 1.41
N VAL A 294 10.32 8.85 0.85
CA VAL A 294 11.05 9.18 -0.39
C VAL A 294 12.57 9.00 -0.21
N ARG A 295 13.12 9.42 0.92
CA ARG A 295 14.53 9.22 1.25
C ARG A 295 14.89 7.72 1.29
N MET A 296 14.04 6.90 1.90
CA MET A 296 14.20 5.45 1.88
C MET A 296 14.25 4.89 0.46
N LEU A 297 13.29 5.28 -0.39
CA LEU A 297 13.26 4.81 -1.78
C LEU A 297 14.56 5.15 -2.50
N ALA A 298 15.11 6.35 -2.27
CA ALA A 298 16.39 6.75 -2.85
C ALA A 298 17.58 5.94 -2.31
N GLU A 299 17.60 5.60 -1.01
CA GLU A 299 18.63 4.72 -0.41
C GLU A 299 18.57 3.32 -1.03
N LEU A 300 17.39 2.70 -1.07
CA LEU A 300 17.18 1.38 -1.64
C LEU A 300 17.57 1.33 -3.13
N VAL A 301 17.24 2.38 -3.89
CA VAL A 301 17.63 2.47 -5.30
C VAL A 301 19.14 2.55 -5.45
N ARG A 302 19.84 3.37 -4.64
CA ARG A 302 21.30 3.49 -4.72
C ARG A 302 22.02 2.22 -4.29
N GLU A 303 21.47 1.50 -3.33
CA GLU A 303 22.00 0.20 -2.90
C GLU A 303 21.87 -0.83 -4.02
N ALA A 304 20.69 -0.91 -4.66
CA ALA A 304 20.45 -1.81 -5.76
C ALA A 304 21.22 -1.42 -7.03
N ALA A 305 21.37 -0.13 -7.34
CA ALA A 305 21.99 0.34 -8.60
C ALA A 305 23.49 0.03 -8.74
N ARG A 306 24.15 -0.39 -7.65
CA ARG A 306 25.55 -0.85 -7.63
C ARG A 306 25.72 -2.21 -8.28
#